data_AF-A0A538BG24-F1
#
_entry.id   AF-A0A538BG24-F1
#
_cell.length_a   1.000
_cell.length_b   1.000
_cell.length_c   1.000
_cell.angle_alpha   90.00
_cell.angle_beta   90.00
_cell.angle_gamma   90.00
#
_symmetry.space_group_name_H-M   'P 1'
#
loop_
_entity.id
_entity.type
_entity.pdbx_description
1 polymer ?
#
loop_
_entity_poly.entity_id
_entity_poly.type
_entity_poly.pdbx_seq_one_letter_code
_entity_poly.pdbx_strand_id
1 'polypeptide(L)'
;SARDRDRHLGDPEHMTVHPSTLLDDGHLASLADEIRLERAGAPPPRPNGDTIALVTADAEGFAVSLVQSLFWGFGSGICEPTTGIVAQNRGACFTLEPEHPNAFAPGKLPAHTLMPVIVHDEHGLAAVAGSMGGYAQPQINAQTLLHLVGGAAAVDAVAAPRWILERPERTSPARIVIEASVPAEARRSLESLPYPATVVPDRSDELGHAQVIRARPDWFDAGSDPRSDGGSLAG
;
A
#
# COMPACT_ATOMS: atom_id res chain seq x y z
N SER A 1 7.14 -11.12 -2.58
CA SER A 1 6.32 -10.80 -3.76
C SER A 1 4.81 -10.80 -3.44
N ALA A 2 3.93 -10.41 -4.37
CA ALA A 2 2.47 -10.53 -4.20
C ALA A 2 2.02 -12.00 -4.03
N ARG A 3 2.66 -12.93 -4.75
CA ARG A 3 2.47 -14.38 -4.64
C ARG A 3 2.80 -14.88 -3.24
N ASP A 4 3.94 -14.47 -2.69
CA ASP A 4 4.37 -14.90 -1.36
C ASP A 4 3.42 -14.40 -0.28
N ARG A 5 3.00 -13.13 -0.39
CA ARG A 5 1.98 -12.57 0.50
C ARG A 5 0.71 -13.40 0.45
N ASP A 6 0.16 -13.67 -0.73
CA ASP A 6 -1.12 -14.36 -0.83
C ASP A 6 -1.06 -15.80 -0.31
N ARG A 7 0.09 -16.46 -0.42
CA ARG A 7 0.30 -17.85 0.03
C ARG A 7 0.62 -17.97 1.52
N HIS A 8 1.35 -17.00 2.07
CA HIS A 8 1.97 -17.14 3.39
C HIS A 8 1.44 -16.16 4.43
N LEU A 9 0.87 -15.01 4.04
CA LEU A 9 0.38 -14.01 4.98
C LEU A 9 -0.88 -14.51 5.70
N GLY A 10 -0.90 -14.37 7.01
CA GLY A 10 -2.03 -14.66 7.87
C GLY A 10 -1.79 -14.13 9.28
N ASP A 11 -2.53 -14.67 10.24
CA ASP A 11 -2.24 -14.45 11.65
C ASP A 11 -0.82 -14.97 11.98
N PRO A 12 0.08 -14.17 12.58
CA PRO A 12 1.44 -14.59 12.91
C PRO A 12 1.54 -15.90 13.69
N GLU A 13 0.57 -16.21 14.56
CA GLU A 13 0.54 -17.46 15.33
C GLU A 13 0.22 -18.70 14.46
N HIS A 14 -0.30 -18.47 13.25
CA HIS A 14 -0.74 -19.50 12.31
C HIS A 14 0.07 -19.51 11.00
N MET A 15 1.01 -18.59 10.83
CA MET A 15 1.92 -18.57 9.69
C MET A 15 2.93 -19.71 9.80
N THR A 16 3.14 -20.43 8.70
CA THR A 16 4.10 -21.55 8.61
C THR A 16 5.47 -21.12 8.09
N VAL A 17 5.59 -19.87 7.63
CA VAL A 17 6.84 -19.27 7.14
C VAL A 17 7.08 -18.00 7.92
N HIS A 18 8.27 -17.86 8.51
CA HIS A 18 8.65 -16.64 9.20
C HIS A 18 8.86 -15.52 8.17
N PRO A 19 8.38 -14.28 8.40
CA PRO A 19 8.50 -13.19 7.42
C PRO A 19 9.94 -12.93 6.93
N SER A 20 10.95 -13.11 7.79
CA SER A 20 12.35 -12.90 7.39
C SER A 20 12.82 -13.86 6.29
N THR A 21 12.23 -15.05 6.16
CA THR A 21 12.53 -15.99 5.07
C THR A 21 11.96 -15.51 3.74
N LEU A 22 10.97 -14.63 3.75
CA LEU A 22 10.46 -14.01 2.52
C LEU A 22 11.27 -12.77 2.11
N LEU A 23 12.25 -12.39 2.94
CA LEU A 23 13.08 -11.20 2.79
C LEU A 23 14.57 -11.53 2.74
N ASP A 24 14.95 -12.81 2.71
CA ASP A 24 16.35 -13.18 2.58
C ASP A 24 16.89 -12.90 1.17
N ASP A 25 18.18 -12.57 1.09
CA ASP A 25 18.81 -12.14 -0.16
C ASP A 25 18.69 -13.20 -1.27
N GLY A 26 18.71 -14.48 -0.93
CA GLY A 26 18.59 -15.57 -1.89
C GLY A 26 17.19 -15.66 -2.50
N HIS A 27 16.16 -15.54 -1.67
CA HIS A 27 14.77 -15.49 -2.12
C HIS A 27 14.51 -14.25 -2.96
N LEU A 28 14.96 -13.08 -2.51
CA LEU A 28 14.82 -11.82 -3.26
C LEU A 28 15.55 -11.87 -4.60
N ALA A 29 16.77 -12.42 -4.65
CA ALA A 29 17.50 -12.64 -5.90
C ALA A 29 16.74 -13.59 -6.83
N SER A 30 16.18 -14.68 -6.31
CA SER A 30 15.40 -15.62 -7.14
C SER A 30 14.13 -14.97 -7.71
N LEU A 31 13.44 -14.11 -6.94
CA LEU A 31 12.32 -13.32 -7.42
C LEU A 31 12.74 -12.33 -8.51
N ALA A 32 13.90 -11.69 -8.36
CA ALA A 32 14.45 -10.79 -9.37
C ALA A 32 14.79 -11.55 -10.66
N ASP A 33 15.38 -12.73 -10.53
CA ASP A 33 15.69 -13.64 -11.64
C ASP A 33 14.43 -14.17 -12.34
N GLU A 34 13.24 -14.12 -11.73
CA GLU A 34 11.97 -14.47 -12.37
C GLU A 34 11.37 -13.32 -13.20
N ILE A 35 11.83 -12.06 -13.03
CA ILE A 35 11.23 -10.90 -13.71
C ILE A 35 11.41 -11.04 -15.23
N ARG A 36 10.31 -11.19 -15.95
CA ARG A 36 10.26 -11.20 -17.42
C ARG A 36 9.28 -10.14 -17.87
N LEU A 37 9.75 -9.18 -18.67
CA LEU A 37 8.90 -8.12 -19.22
C LEU A 37 7.73 -8.67 -20.04
N GLU A 38 7.88 -9.87 -20.61
CA GLU A 38 6.88 -10.54 -21.45
C GLU A 38 5.93 -11.47 -20.66
N ARG A 39 6.16 -11.69 -19.36
CA ARG A 39 5.32 -12.58 -18.53
C ARG A 39 5.08 -11.96 -17.16
N ALA A 40 3.87 -11.42 -16.96
CA ALA A 40 3.45 -11.00 -15.63
C ALA A 40 2.86 -12.17 -14.84
N GLY A 41 3.05 -12.16 -13.51
CA GLY A 41 2.53 -13.18 -12.60
C GLY A 41 1.00 -13.18 -12.47
N ALA A 42 0.43 -14.05 -11.64
CA ALA A 42 -1.00 -13.97 -11.35
C ALA A 42 -1.29 -12.70 -10.52
N PRO A 43 -2.28 -11.88 -10.91
CA PRO A 43 -2.66 -10.72 -10.13
C PRO A 43 -3.41 -11.20 -8.87
N PRO A 44 -3.09 -10.64 -7.70
CA PRO A 44 -3.64 -11.10 -6.43
C PRO A 44 -5.11 -10.59 -6.24
N PRO A 45 -6.02 -11.13 -5.38
CA PRO A 45 -7.48 -10.79 -5.31
C PRO A 45 -7.90 -9.51 -4.51
N ARG A 46 -8.92 -8.71 -4.94
CA ARG A 46 -9.25 -7.33 -4.43
C ARG A 46 -10.35 -7.22 -3.33
N PRO A 47 -10.25 -6.15 -2.51
CA PRO A 47 -11.31 -5.38 -1.86
C PRO A 47 -11.13 -3.85 -2.04
N ASN A 48 -12.26 -3.11 -2.08
CA ASN A 48 -12.30 -1.66 -2.26
C ASN A 48 -12.47 -0.98 -0.89
N GLY A 49 -11.51 -0.18 -0.43
CA GLY A 49 -11.45 0.21 0.97
C GLY A 49 -11.35 1.70 1.25
N ASP A 50 -12.06 2.13 2.29
CA ASP A 50 -12.02 3.48 2.83
C ASP A 50 -11.09 3.46 4.05
N THR A 51 -9.99 4.16 3.93
CA THR A 51 -8.82 4.06 4.82
C THR A 51 -8.32 5.46 5.03
N ILE A 52 -7.97 5.86 6.24
CA ILE A 52 -7.24 7.10 6.49
C ILE A 52 -5.78 6.77 6.77
N ALA A 53 -4.89 7.65 6.31
CA ALA A 53 -3.47 7.63 6.65
C ALA A 53 -3.11 8.96 7.31
N LEU A 54 -2.31 8.90 8.37
CA LEU A 54 -1.79 10.05 9.11
C LEU A 54 -0.36 9.75 9.53
N VAL A 55 0.51 10.74 9.38
CA VAL A 55 1.92 10.65 9.81
C VAL A 55 2.30 11.87 10.62
N THR A 56 3.08 11.67 11.68
CA THR A 56 3.66 12.75 12.49
C THR A 56 5.09 12.40 12.89
N ALA A 57 5.93 13.42 13.04
CA ALA A 57 7.27 13.29 13.61
C ALA A 57 7.62 14.56 14.39
N ASP A 58 8.52 14.45 15.36
CA ASP A 58 9.05 15.60 16.11
C ASP A 58 10.58 15.57 16.23
N ALA A 59 11.13 16.69 16.74
CA ALA A 59 12.58 16.88 16.93
C ALA A 59 13.18 16.03 18.06
N GLU A 60 12.35 15.43 18.93
CA GLU A 60 12.80 14.49 19.95
C GLU A 60 12.94 13.06 19.38
N GLY A 61 12.58 12.88 18.11
CA GLY A 61 12.68 11.61 17.39
C GLY A 61 11.44 10.72 17.54
N PHE A 62 10.33 11.22 18.08
CA PHE A 62 9.07 10.48 18.04
C PHE A 62 8.51 10.51 16.62
N ALA A 63 8.07 9.34 16.15
CA ALA A 63 7.45 9.17 14.85
C ALA A 63 6.23 8.26 14.95
N VAL A 64 5.14 8.65 14.29
CA VAL A 64 3.91 7.86 14.20
C VAL A 64 3.50 7.75 12.75
N SER A 65 3.36 6.52 12.27
CA SER A 65 2.62 6.20 11.05
C SER A 65 1.34 5.46 11.44
N LEU A 66 0.20 6.11 11.22
CA LEU A 66 -1.11 5.58 11.53
C LEU A 66 -1.88 5.34 10.23
N VAL A 67 -2.33 4.11 10.04
CA VAL A 67 -3.27 3.76 8.98
C VAL A 67 -4.46 3.03 9.61
N GLN A 68 -5.66 3.56 9.43
CA GLN A 68 -6.88 3.03 10.04
C GLN A 68 -7.99 2.87 9.00
N SER A 69 -8.78 1.80 9.10
CA SER A 69 -9.83 1.51 8.11
C SER A 69 -10.90 0.58 8.68
N LEU A 70 -12.15 0.78 8.26
CA LEU A 70 -13.25 -0.17 8.47
C LEU A 70 -13.25 -1.35 7.47
N PHE A 71 -12.17 -1.45 6.68
CA PHE A 71 -12.02 -2.26 5.47
C PHE A 71 -12.72 -1.67 4.26
N TRP A 72 -14.02 -1.89 4.06
CA TRP A 72 -14.81 -1.16 3.05
C TRP A 72 -15.40 0.09 3.67
N GLY A 73 -15.71 1.14 2.88
CA GLY A 73 -16.48 2.35 3.26
C GLY A 73 -16.95 2.45 4.72
N PHE A 74 -18.24 2.18 4.92
CA PHE A 74 -18.89 2.10 6.23
C PHE A 74 -18.77 0.71 6.89
N GLY A 75 -17.70 -0.02 6.61
CA GLY A 75 -17.45 -1.37 7.09
C GLY A 75 -18.58 -2.33 6.76
N SER A 76 -19.16 -2.90 7.80
CA SER A 76 -20.28 -3.84 7.71
C SER A 76 -21.64 -3.17 7.46
N GLY A 77 -21.72 -1.84 7.59
CA GLY A 77 -22.99 -1.11 7.63
C GLY A 77 -23.75 -1.25 8.95
N ILE A 78 -23.19 -1.97 9.93
CA ILE A 78 -23.76 -2.11 11.27
C ILE A 78 -23.23 -0.97 12.14
N CYS A 79 -24.13 -0.11 12.60
CA CYS A 79 -23.83 1.00 13.50
C CYS A 79 -24.52 0.76 14.84
N GLU A 80 -23.79 0.88 15.95
CA GLU A 80 -24.39 0.84 17.27
C GLU A 80 -25.10 2.20 17.51
N PRO A 81 -26.44 2.20 17.70
CA PRO A 81 -27.24 3.42 17.64
C PRO A 81 -26.95 4.43 18.76
N THR A 82 -26.42 3.99 19.90
CA THR A 82 -26.19 4.85 21.07
C THR A 82 -24.87 5.61 20.96
N THR A 83 -23.83 4.94 20.47
CA THR A 83 -22.45 5.41 20.42
C THR A 83 -22.07 5.93 19.04
N GLY A 84 -22.80 5.54 17.99
CA GLY A 84 -22.47 5.85 16.60
C GLY A 84 -21.27 5.04 16.06
N ILE A 85 -20.80 4.03 16.80
CA ILE A 85 -19.67 3.21 16.39
C ILE A 85 -20.11 2.30 15.23
N VAL A 86 -19.44 2.46 14.08
CA VAL A 86 -19.64 1.61 12.90
C VAL A 86 -18.69 0.42 12.96
N ALA A 87 -19.23 -0.79 12.87
CA ALA A 87 -18.45 -2.02 12.90
C ALA A 87 -17.75 -2.25 11.56
N GLN A 88 -16.45 -2.53 11.61
CA GLN A 88 -15.66 -2.94 10.44
C GLN A 88 -16.16 -4.27 9.85
N ASN A 89 -15.81 -4.54 8.59
CA ASN A 89 -16.04 -5.83 7.93
C ASN A 89 -14.74 -6.54 7.50
N ARG A 90 -13.64 -6.27 8.21
CA ARG A 90 -12.32 -6.86 7.94
C ARG A 90 -12.31 -8.39 7.91
N GLY A 91 -13.25 -9.06 8.58
CA GLY A 91 -13.40 -10.51 8.50
C GLY A 91 -13.55 -11.05 7.07
N ALA A 92 -13.97 -10.22 6.11
CA ALA A 92 -14.00 -10.58 4.69
C ALA A 92 -12.60 -10.81 4.07
N CYS A 93 -11.50 -10.48 4.79
CA CYS A 93 -10.15 -10.83 4.38
C CYS A 93 -9.80 -12.31 4.62
N PHE A 94 -10.54 -13.06 5.44
CA PHE A 94 -10.27 -14.49 5.62
C PHE A 94 -10.53 -15.27 4.31
N THR A 95 -9.74 -16.31 4.10
CA THR A 95 -10.07 -17.33 3.09
C THR A 95 -10.88 -18.46 3.72
N LEU A 96 -11.67 -19.15 2.89
CA LEU A 96 -12.39 -20.36 3.26
C LEU A 96 -11.62 -21.63 2.87
N GLU A 97 -10.43 -21.49 2.28
CA GLU A 97 -9.54 -22.61 1.99
C GLU A 97 -9.04 -23.23 3.31
N PRO A 98 -9.39 -24.50 3.59
CA PRO A 98 -8.87 -25.19 4.74
C PRO A 98 -7.34 -25.20 4.71
N GLU A 99 -6.69 -25.14 5.88
CA GLU A 99 -5.23 -25.19 6.04
C GLU A 99 -4.46 -23.93 5.59
N HIS A 100 -5.10 -22.95 4.94
CA HIS A 100 -4.42 -21.70 4.61
C HIS A 100 -4.05 -20.91 5.89
N PRO A 101 -2.87 -20.24 5.96
CA PRO A 101 -2.48 -19.41 7.10
C PRO A 101 -3.49 -18.31 7.45
N ASN A 102 -4.31 -17.90 6.49
CA ASN A 102 -5.40 -16.93 6.63
C ASN A 102 -6.81 -17.56 6.56
N ALA A 103 -6.94 -18.86 6.84
CA ALA A 103 -8.23 -19.52 6.99
C ALA A 103 -8.98 -18.98 8.22
N PHE A 104 -10.30 -18.80 8.11
CA PHE A 104 -11.16 -18.33 9.21
C PHE A 104 -11.11 -19.27 10.42
N ALA A 105 -10.86 -18.71 11.61
CA ALA A 105 -10.94 -19.41 12.89
C ALA A 105 -11.29 -18.44 14.04
N PRO A 106 -11.95 -18.91 15.11
CA PRO A 106 -12.22 -18.10 16.30
C PRO A 106 -10.93 -17.53 16.91
N GLY A 107 -10.94 -16.25 17.29
CA GLY A 107 -9.80 -15.58 17.93
C GLY A 107 -8.65 -15.20 16.99
N LYS A 108 -8.67 -15.70 15.75
CA LYS A 108 -7.63 -15.42 14.75
C LYS A 108 -7.77 -14.02 14.17
N LEU A 109 -6.64 -13.41 13.82
CA LEU A 109 -6.57 -12.13 13.14
C LEU A 109 -6.61 -12.32 11.61
N PRO A 110 -7.49 -11.61 10.89
CA PRO A 110 -7.49 -11.63 9.44
C PRO A 110 -6.25 -10.93 8.87
N ALA A 111 -5.75 -11.42 7.73
CA ALA A 111 -4.72 -10.71 6.98
C ALA A 111 -5.14 -9.26 6.70
N HIS A 112 -4.21 -8.33 6.90
CA HIS A 112 -4.50 -6.91 6.81
C HIS A 112 -3.91 -6.27 5.55
N THR A 113 -4.63 -5.27 5.02
CA THR A 113 -4.16 -4.46 3.89
C THR A 113 -3.40 -3.21 4.33
N LEU A 114 -3.58 -2.79 5.59
CA LEU A 114 -3.03 -1.55 6.11
C LEU A 114 -1.52 -1.66 6.25
N MET A 115 -0.80 -0.67 5.73
CA MET A 115 0.66 -0.66 5.69
C MET A 115 1.21 0.69 6.17
N PRO A 116 1.28 0.92 7.50
CA PRO A 116 2.07 2.01 8.06
C PRO A 116 3.56 1.76 7.82
N VAL A 117 4.33 2.81 7.57
CA VAL A 117 5.77 2.72 7.27
C VAL A 117 6.55 3.77 8.05
N ILE A 118 7.62 3.31 8.69
CA ILE A 118 8.69 4.15 9.26
C ILE A 118 10.00 3.66 8.65
N VAL A 119 10.81 4.60 8.18
CA VAL A 119 12.09 4.34 7.51
C VAL A 119 13.21 4.93 8.34
N HIS A 120 14.21 4.09 8.64
CA HIS A 120 15.48 4.49 9.22
C HIS A 120 16.62 4.30 8.21
N ASP A 121 17.60 5.20 8.25
CA ASP A 121 18.90 5.06 7.58
C ASP A 121 20.04 5.03 8.62
N GLU A 122 21.30 5.08 8.18
CA GLU A 122 22.45 5.11 9.10
C GLU A 122 22.49 6.32 10.05
N HIS A 123 21.68 7.36 9.79
CA HIS A 123 21.62 8.59 10.56
C HIS A 123 20.37 8.68 11.46
N GLY A 124 19.48 7.69 11.43
CA GLY A 124 18.28 7.64 12.27
C GLY A 124 17.00 7.74 11.46
N LEU A 125 16.02 8.53 11.94
CA LEU A 125 14.74 8.70 11.26
C LEU A 125 14.92 9.37 9.90
N ALA A 126 14.53 8.67 8.83
CA ALA A 126 14.67 9.15 7.45
C ALA A 126 13.32 9.51 6.82
N ALA A 127 12.28 8.73 7.09
CA ALA A 127 10.92 9.05 6.63
C ALA A 127 9.83 8.38 7.48
N VAL A 128 8.66 9.01 7.51
CA VAL A 128 7.42 8.44 8.04
C VAL A 128 6.40 8.50 6.91
N ALA A 129 5.85 7.36 6.51
CA ALA A 129 4.93 7.27 5.38
C ALA A 129 3.69 6.44 5.72
N GLY A 130 2.58 6.78 5.09
CA GLY A 130 1.34 6.01 5.15
C GLY A 130 0.54 6.26 3.88
N SER A 131 -0.26 5.27 3.46
CA SER A 131 -1.13 5.44 2.30
C SER A 131 -2.51 4.85 2.49
N MET A 132 -3.47 5.43 1.77
CA MET A 132 -4.78 4.91 1.48
C MET A 132 -4.72 4.13 0.16
N GLY A 133 -5.66 3.22 -0.08
CA GLY A 133 -5.74 2.49 -1.36
C GLY A 133 -5.72 0.96 -1.23
N GLY A 134 -6.15 0.40 -0.10
CA GLY A 134 -6.33 -1.05 0.05
C GLY A 134 -5.04 -1.83 -0.24
N TYR A 135 -5.07 -2.75 -1.20
CA TYR A 135 -3.89 -3.52 -1.60
C TYR A 135 -2.91 -2.78 -2.52
N ALA A 136 -3.23 -1.57 -2.96
CA ALA A 136 -2.30 -0.71 -3.68
C ALA A 136 -1.31 -0.01 -2.72
N GLN A 137 -1.60 0.03 -1.41
CA GLN A 137 -0.72 0.69 -0.42
C GLN A 137 0.77 0.31 -0.53
N PRO A 138 1.17 -0.97 -0.70
CA PRO A 138 2.57 -1.30 -0.90
C PRO A 138 3.17 -0.71 -2.18
N GLN A 139 2.38 -0.63 -3.25
CA GLN A 139 2.82 -0.05 -4.53
C GLN A 139 2.95 1.47 -4.44
N ILE A 140 2.01 2.12 -3.75
CA ILE A 140 2.01 3.57 -3.51
C ILE A 140 3.18 3.95 -2.61
N ASN A 141 3.32 3.29 -1.45
CA ASN A 141 4.44 3.53 -0.53
C ASN A 141 5.78 3.30 -1.23
N ALA A 142 5.95 2.22 -2.01
CA ALA A 142 7.18 1.98 -2.75
C ALA A 142 7.51 3.09 -3.75
N GLN A 143 6.54 3.53 -4.56
CA GLN A 143 6.74 4.62 -5.51
C GLN A 143 7.10 5.94 -4.80
N THR A 144 6.36 6.33 -3.76
CA THR A 144 6.64 7.54 -2.98
C THR A 144 8.02 7.50 -2.33
N LEU A 145 8.40 6.39 -1.70
CA LEU A 145 9.71 6.23 -1.07
C LEU A 145 10.85 6.24 -2.09
N LEU A 146 10.66 5.66 -3.29
CA LEU A 146 11.65 5.72 -4.37
C LEU A 146 11.89 7.16 -4.84
N HIS A 147 10.86 8.01 -4.90
CA HIS A 147 11.04 9.43 -5.20
C HIS A 147 11.83 10.16 -4.10
N LEU A 148 11.57 9.87 -2.82
CA LEU A 148 12.35 10.44 -1.71
C LEU A 148 13.81 10.00 -1.73
N VAL A 149 14.08 8.72 -1.99
CA VAL A 149 15.43 8.18 -2.17
C VAL A 149 16.11 8.83 -3.37
N GLY A 150 15.35 9.12 -4.44
CA GLY A 150 15.80 9.90 -5.60
C GLY A 150 16.02 11.40 -5.33
N GLY A 151 15.77 11.87 -4.12
CA GLY A 151 16.03 13.26 -3.69
C GLY A 151 14.85 14.22 -3.80
N ALA A 152 13.67 13.77 -4.25
CA ALA A 152 12.48 14.61 -4.33
C ALA A 152 12.07 15.15 -2.95
N ALA A 153 11.52 16.37 -2.89
CA ALA A 153 10.88 16.87 -1.68
C ALA A 153 9.65 16.04 -1.33
N ALA A 154 9.24 16.01 -0.06
CA ALA A 154 8.06 15.25 0.37
C ALA A 154 6.81 15.59 -0.46
N VAL A 155 6.56 16.88 -0.73
CA VAL A 155 5.45 17.36 -1.56
C VAL A 155 5.53 16.85 -3.01
N ASP A 156 6.73 16.78 -3.58
CA ASP A 156 6.93 16.31 -4.95
C ASP A 156 6.81 14.79 -5.04
N ALA A 157 7.29 14.07 -4.01
CA ALA A 157 7.23 12.61 -3.95
C ALA A 157 5.79 12.09 -3.89
N VAL A 158 4.90 12.77 -3.14
CA VAL A 158 3.46 12.42 -3.13
C VAL A 158 2.75 12.94 -4.39
N ALA A 159 3.17 14.07 -4.97
CA ALA A 159 2.56 14.61 -6.18
C ALA A 159 2.98 13.89 -7.48
N ALA A 160 4.06 13.09 -7.44
CA ALA A 160 4.59 12.41 -8.61
C ALA A 160 3.53 11.52 -9.32
N PRO A 161 3.61 11.38 -10.66
CA PRO A 161 2.71 10.51 -11.42
C PRO A 161 2.83 9.05 -10.99
N ARG A 162 1.70 8.36 -10.88
CA ARG A 162 1.62 6.97 -10.40
C ARG A 162 1.01 6.03 -11.42
N TRP A 163 1.29 4.76 -11.19
CA TRP A 163 0.56 3.64 -11.74
C TRP A 163 0.38 2.57 -10.68
N ILE A 164 -0.65 1.75 -10.81
CA ILE A 164 -0.88 0.59 -9.95
C ILE A 164 -1.34 -0.59 -10.79
N LEU A 165 -0.92 -1.80 -10.40
CA LEU A 165 -1.60 -3.02 -10.82
C LEU A 165 -2.77 -3.24 -9.87
N GLU A 166 -3.97 -2.96 -10.37
CA GLU A 166 -5.21 -3.27 -9.67
C GLU A 166 -5.53 -4.76 -9.77
N ARG A 167 -5.93 -5.28 -8.62
CA ARG A 167 -6.36 -6.66 -8.43
C ARG A 167 -7.69 -6.93 -9.16
N PRO A 168 -7.97 -8.17 -9.62
CA PRO A 168 -9.25 -8.49 -10.24
C PRO A 168 -10.40 -8.31 -9.24
N GLU A 169 -11.53 -7.85 -9.77
CA GLU A 169 -12.81 -7.74 -9.09
C GLU A 169 -13.69 -8.96 -9.39
N ARG A 170 -14.79 -9.13 -8.66
CA ARG A 170 -15.77 -10.20 -8.95
C ARG A 170 -16.28 -10.18 -10.39
N THR A 171 -16.27 -9.01 -11.02
CA THR A 171 -16.83 -8.76 -12.35
C THR A 171 -15.80 -8.23 -13.35
N SER A 172 -14.53 -8.10 -12.98
CA SER A 172 -13.51 -7.50 -13.86
C SER A 172 -12.13 -8.11 -13.65
N PRO A 173 -11.34 -8.34 -14.72
CA PRO A 173 -9.99 -8.84 -14.59
C PRO A 173 -9.09 -7.80 -13.91
N ALA A 174 -7.90 -8.24 -13.50
CA ALA A 174 -6.86 -7.31 -13.08
C ALA A 174 -6.52 -6.36 -14.22
N ARG A 175 -6.15 -5.13 -13.87
CA ARG A 175 -5.82 -4.08 -14.85
C ARG A 175 -4.73 -3.18 -14.29
N ILE A 176 -4.00 -2.51 -15.17
CA ILE A 176 -3.06 -1.46 -14.80
C ILE A 176 -3.79 -0.13 -14.91
N VAL A 177 -3.80 0.67 -13.84
CA VAL A 177 -4.28 2.05 -13.87
C VAL A 177 -3.07 2.96 -13.90
N ILE A 178 -3.05 3.91 -14.85
CA ILE A 178 -1.89 4.76 -15.15
C ILE A 178 -2.36 6.21 -15.25
N GLU A 179 -1.70 7.14 -14.55
CA GLU A 179 -1.98 8.56 -14.77
C GLU A 179 -1.42 9.06 -16.10
N ALA A 180 -2.11 10.03 -16.72
CA ALA A 180 -1.76 10.56 -18.03
C ALA A 180 -0.33 11.15 -18.12
N SER A 181 0.15 11.74 -17.01
CA SER A 181 1.47 12.35 -16.83
C SER A 181 2.60 11.34 -16.60
N VAL A 182 2.31 10.04 -16.45
CA VAL A 182 3.34 9.01 -16.47
C VAL A 182 4.12 9.12 -17.80
N PRO A 183 5.47 9.16 -17.77
CA PRO A 183 6.27 9.34 -18.98
C PRO A 183 5.89 8.35 -20.08
N ALA A 184 5.81 8.83 -21.32
CA ALA A 184 5.27 8.05 -22.44
C ALA A 184 6.00 6.72 -22.67
N GLU A 185 7.30 6.67 -22.40
CA GLU A 185 8.08 5.43 -22.45
C GLU A 185 7.68 4.42 -21.38
N ALA A 186 7.57 4.87 -20.12
CA ALA A 186 7.09 4.03 -19.03
C ALA A 186 5.65 3.54 -19.27
N ARG A 187 4.77 4.44 -19.75
CA ARG A 187 3.39 4.08 -20.10
C ARG A 187 3.34 3.00 -21.18
N ARG A 188 4.10 3.14 -22.28
CA ARG A 188 4.19 2.10 -23.32
C ARG A 188 4.68 0.76 -22.76
N SER A 189 5.66 0.79 -21.85
CA SER A 189 6.15 -0.43 -21.20
C SER A 189 5.04 -1.09 -20.37
N LEU A 190 4.27 -0.32 -19.61
CA LEU A 190 3.15 -0.83 -18.81
C LEU A 190 2.02 -1.38 -19.72
N GLU A 191 1.69 -0.68 -20.81
CA GLU A 191 0.69 -1.10 -21.79
C GLU A 191 1.08 -2.39 -22.54
N SER A 192 2.37 -2.73 -22.58
CA SER A 192 2.84 -3.98 -23.20
C SER A 192 2.67 -5.22 -22.32
N LEU A 193 2.36 -5.05 -21.03
CA LEU A 193 2.12 -6.15 -20.10
C LEU A 193 0.79 -6.87 -20.43
N PRO A 194 0.62 -8.14 -20.02
CA PRO A 194 -0.56 -8.94 -20.37
C PRO A 194 -1.85 -8.53 -19.62
N TYR A 195 -1.87 -7.35 -18.97
CA TYR A 195 -3.04 -6.82 -18.30
C TYR A 195 -3.62 -5.65 -19.10
N PRO A 196 -4.96 -5.53 -19.19
CA PRO A 196 -5.59 -4.31 -19.69
C PRO A 196 -5.04 -3.08 -18.97
N ALA A 197 -4.64 -2.06 -19.71
CA ALA A 197 -4.22 -0.78 -19.15
C ALA A 197 -5.34 0.27 -19.32
N THR A 198 -5.52 1.11 -18.31
CA THR A 198 -6.46 2.24 -18.33
C THR A 198 -5.70 3.50 -17.96
N VAL A 199 -5.68 4.47 -18.87
CA VAL A 199 -5.12 5.79 -18.60
C VAL A 199 -6.20 6.66 -18.01
N VAL A 200 -5.93 7.23 -16.83
CA VAL A 200 -6.82 8.13 -16.11
C VAL A 200 -6.24 9.55 -16.08
N PRO A 201 -7.06 10.59 -15.81
CA PRO A 201 -6.55 11.94 -15.60
C PRO A 201 -5.48 12.00 -14.51
N ASP A 202 -4.63 13.01 -14.58
CA ASP A 202 -3.64 13.26 -13.54
C ASP A 202 -4.30 13.51 -12.20
N ARG A 203 -3.67 13.00 -11.14
CA ARG A 203 -4.17 13.10 -9.77
C ARG A 203 -5.56 12.45 -9.60
N SER A 204 -5.75 11.28 -10.20
CA SER A 204 -6.96 10.49 -9.96
C SER A 204 -6.93 9.84 -8.57
N ASP A 205 -8.03 9.97 -7.83
CA ASP A 205 -8.31 9.30 -6.54
C ASP A 205 -8.18 7.76 -6.64
N GLU A 206 -8.36 7.19 -7.85
CA GLU A 206 -8.17 5.75 -8.08
C GLU A 206 -6.76 5.24 -7.73
N LEU A 207 -5.74 6.12 -7.65
CA LEU A 207 -4.36 5.77 -7.32
C LEU A 207 -3.98 6.06 -5.86
N GLY A 208 -4.99 6.19 -4.99
CA GLY A 208 -4.85 6.28 -3.54
C GLY A 208 -4.16 7.56 -3.07
N HIS A 209 -4.07 7.70 -1.74
CA HIS A 209 -3.61 8.93 -1.09
C HIS A 209 -2.44 8.65 -0.17
N ALA A 210 -1.30 9.30 -0.37
CA ALA A 210 -0.10 9.16 0.43
C ALA A 210 0.12 10.37 1.34
N GLN A 211 0.60 10.10 2.55
CA GLN A 211 1.09 11.08 3.50
C GLN A 211 2.53 10.75 3.82
N VAL A 212 3.42 11.74 3.79
CA VAL A 212 4.83 11.52 4.06
C VAL A 212 5.50 12.68 4.80
N ILE A 213 6.38 12.35 5.73
CA ILE A 213 7.37 13.25 6.32
C ILE A 213 8.74 12.70 5.95
N ARG A 214 9.61 13.53 5.38
CA ARG A 214 11.05 13.23 5.29
C ARG A 214 11.74 13.90 6.46
N ALA A 215 12.60 13.14 7.12
CA ALA A 215 13.36 13.59 8.27
C ALA A 215 14.85 13.63 7.94
N ARG A 216 15.50 14.68 8.41
CA ARG A 216 16.96 14.84 8.48
C ARG A 216 17.31 15.31 9.90
N PRO A 217 18.58 15.19 10.32
CA PRO A 217 18.97 15.53 11.69
C PRO A 217 18.49 16.90 12.17
N ASP A 218 18.44 17.90 11.29
CA ASP A 218 18.15 19.29 11.65
C ASP A 218 16.84 19.84 11.03
N TRP A 219 16.11 19.05 10.23
CA TRP A 219 14.93 19.55 9.54
C TRP A 219 13.97 18.45 9.06
N PHE A 220 12.71 18.85 8.86
CA PHE A 220 11.66 18.01 8.27
C PHE A 220 11.06 18.71 7.05
N ASP A 221 10.66 17.94 6.04
CA ASP A 221 9.62 18.39 5.10
C ASP A 221 8.48 17.37 5.08
N ALA A 222 7.29 17.84 4.73
CA ALA A 222 6.08 17.05 4.76
C ALA A 222 5.28 17.23 3.47
N GLY A 223 4.61 16.17 3.02
CA GLY A 223 3.80 16.16 1.83
C GLY A 223 2.48 15.42 2.06
N SER A 224 1.39 16.07 1.68
CA SER A 224 0.06 15.47 1.56
C SER A 224 -0.29 15.29 0.09
N ASP A 225 -0.93 14.16 -0.23
CA ASP A 225 -1.34 13.84 -1.59
C ASP A 225 -2.23 14.94 -2.19
N PRO A 226 -1.93 15.45 -3.40
CA PRO A 226 -2.80 16.40 -4.08
C PRO A 226 -4.03 15.75 -4.74
N ARG A 227 -4.19 14.43 -4.63
CA ARG A 227 -5.35 13.66 -5.14
C ARG A 227 -6.59 13.75 -4.25
N SER A 228 -6.41 14.12 -2.98
CA SER A 228 -7.49 14.23 -2.01
C SER A 228 -7.45 15.56 -1.29
N ASP A 229 -8.54 15.84 -0.56
CA ASP A 229 -8.47 16.78 0.54
C ASP A 229 -7.47 16.27 1.59
N GLY A 230 -6.74 17.19 2.20
CA GLY A 230 -5.64 16.86 3.12
C GLY A 230 -4.69 18.04 3.27
N GLY A 231 -3.75 17.92 4.20
CA GLY A 231 -2.77 18.98 4.44
C GLY A 231 -1.54 18.44 5.13
N SER A 232 -0.42 19.09 4.86
CA SER A 232 0.85 18.84 5.52
C SER A 232 1.40 20.17 6.05
N LEU A 233 2.01 20.11 7.23
CA LEU A 233 2.71 21.23 7.83
C LEU A 233 4.04 20.72 8.38
N ALA A 234 5.13 21.40 8.03
CA ALA A 234 6.44 21.23 8.63
C ALA A 234 6.90 22.60 9.13
N GLY A 235 7.48 22.64 10.33
CA GLY A 235 7.96 23.85 11.00
C GLY A 235 9.35 23.66 11.56
#